data_AF-A0A1J3JW07-F1
#
_entry.id   AF-A0A1J3JW07-F1
#
_cell.length_a   1.000
_cell.length_b   1.000
_cell.length_c   1.000
_cell.angle_alpha   90.00
_cell.angle_beta   90.00
_cell.angle_gamma   90.00
#
_symmetry.space_group_name_H-M   'P 1'
#
loop_
_entity.id
_entity.type
_entity.pdbx_description
1 polymer ?
#
loop_
_entity_poly.entity_id
_entity_poly.type
_entity_poly.pdbx_seq_one_letter_code
_entity_poly.pdbx_strand_id
1 'polypeptide(L)'
;WFSHQAYGSVLDTTLLLNWCDSEFLGIALCAIVSFNDYRNQNSLQAECTCEFDSLDASCSRFNVPVGGWITTGKEPRTIESDHVFIGYISLSNITKRQEEEFKRGCVPTRVSLRFLVKDGTGEEIAQCEVV
;
A
#
# COMPACT_ATOMS: atom_id res chain seq x y z
N TRP A 1 -13.86 7.78 7.58
CA TRP A 1 -13.92 7.24 6.21
C TRP A 1 -13.17 5.91 6.14
N PHE A 2 -11.93 5.82 6.66
CA PHE A 2 -11.23 4.55 6.88
C PHE A 2 -11.60 3.90 8.21
N SER A 3 -11.82 2.57 8.22
CA SER A 3 -12.24 1.80 9.41
C SER A 3 -11.07 1.23 10.22
N HIS A 4 -9.87 1.13 9.62
CA HIS A 4 -8.65 0.65 10.26
C HIS A 4 -7.56 1.70 10.08
N GLN A 5 -6.80 1.97 11.14
CA GLN A 5 -5.79 3.03 11.20
C GLN A 5 -4.65 2.58 12.12
N ALA A 6 -3.43 2.95 11.76
CA ALA A 6 -2.24 2.77 12.57
C ALA A 6 -1.31 3.96 12.35
N TYR A 7 -0.43 4.21 13.32
CA TYR A 7 0.68 5.14 13.16
C TYR A 7 1.89 4.38 12.62
N GLY A 8 2.63 5.00 11.69
CA GLY A 8 3.80 4.38 11.06
C GLY A 8 3.47 3.63 9.77
N SER A 9 4.47 2.90 9.25
CA SER A 9 4.40 2.27 7.93
C SER A 9 3.65 0.94 7.87
N VAL A 10 3.22 0.36 9.00
CA VAL A 10 2.60 -0.96 9.04
C VAL A 10 1.25 -0.91 9.74
N LEU A 11 0.22 -1.47 9.08
CA LEU A 11 -1.10 -1.71 9.66
C LEU A 11 -1.40 -3.20 9.61
N ASP A 12 -1.48 -3.82 10.80
CA ASP A 12 -1.94 -5.19 10.97
C ASP A 12 -3.40 -5.22 11.39
N THR A 13 -4.22 -5.99 10.70
CA THR A 13 -5.64 -6.15 11.06
C THR A 13 -6.18 -7.54 10.73
N THR A 14 -7.23 -7.94 11.42
CA THR A 14 -8.01 -9.13 11.11
C THR A 14 -9.05 -8.81 10.05
N LEU A 15 -9.18 -9.66 9.05
CA LEU A 15 -10.26 -9.60 8.08
C LEU A 15 -11.51 -10.20 8.72
N LEU A 16 -12.68 -9.61 8.45
CA LEU A 16 -13.95 -10.16 8.90
C LEU A 16 -14.15 -11.56 8.30
N LEU A 17 -14.76 -12.47 9.06
CA LEU A 17 -15.21 -13.75 8.51
C LEU A 17 -16.12 -13.45 7.32
N ASN A 18 -15.81 -14.05 6.16
CA ASN A 18 -16.49 -13.87 4.88
C ASN A 18 -16.32 -12.49 4.21
N TRP A 19 -15.21 -11.79 4.46
CA TRP A 19 -14.87 -10.55 3.74
C TRP A 19 -14.82 -10.70 2.21
N CYS A 20 -14.76 -11.92 1.68
CA CYS A 20 -14.79 -12.21 0.24
C CYS A 20 -16.21 -12.54 -0.29
N ASP A 21 -17.27 -12.22 0.47
CA ASP A 21 -18.66 -12.34 0.00
C ASP A 21 -18.98 -11.30 -1.09
N SER A 22 -20.10 -11.50 -1.80
CA SER A 22 -20.48 -10.76 -3.02
C SER A 22 -20.65 -9.24 -2.85
N GLU A 23 -20.69 -8.73 -1.62
CA GLU A 23 -20.83 -7.29 -1.33
C GLU A 23 -19.49 -6.58 -1.17
N PHE A 24 -18.39 -7.32 -1.01
CA PHE A 24 -17.06 -6.73 -0.86
C PHE A 24 -16.47 -6.34 -2.21
N LEU A 25 -16.27 -5.04 -2.41
CA LEU A 25 -15.80 -4.50 -3.68
C LEU A 25 -14.26 -4.45 -3.78
N GLY A 26 -13.58 -4.28 -2.65
CA GLY A 26 -12.13 -4.08 -2.60
C GLY A 26 -11.67 -3.30 -1.36
N ILE A 27 -10.40 -2.91 -1.37
CA ILE A 27 -9.73 -2.21 -0.29
C ILE A 27 -9.31 -0.83 -0.77
N ALA A 28 -9.74 0.20 -0.04
CA ALA A 28 -9.18 1.54 -0.15
C ALA A 28 -7.98 1.65 0.80
N LEU A 29 -6.83 2.09 0.28
CA LEU A 29 -5.57 2.24 0.99
C LEU A 29 -5.25 3.73 1.14
N CYS A 30 -4.73 4.13 2.29
CA CYS A 30 -4.34 5.50 2.55
C CYS A 30 -3.06 5.52 3.37
N ALA A 31 -2.09 6.33 2.94
CA ALA A 31 -0.88 6.63 3.69
C ALA A 31 -0.69 8.14 3.76
N ILE A 32 -0.34 8.64 4.94
CA ILE A 32 0.14 10.00 5.12
C ILE A 32 1.65 9.90 5.17
N VAL A 33 2.33 10.71 4.36
CA VAL A 33 3.80 10.69 4.26
C VAL A 33 4.31 12.07 4.60
N SER A 34 5.14 12.13 5.63
CA SER A 34 5.91 13.31 5.98
C SER A 34 7.24 13.32 5.24
N PHE A 35 7.65 14.50 4.79
CA PHE A 35 8.89 14.70 4.06
C PHE A 35 9.80 15.65 4.84
N ASN A 36 11.07 15.26 4.98
CA ASN A 36 12.08 16.05 5.64
C ASN A 36 13.14 16.51 4.63
N ASP A 37 12.98 17.72 4.09
CA ASP A 37 13.87 18.32 3.10
C ASP A 37 14.07 17.47 1.81
N TYR A 38 13.12 16.58 1.49
CA TYR A 38 13.20 15.77 0.29
C TYR A 38 13.09 16.66 -0.96
N ARG A 39 14.14 16.62 -1.79
CA ARG A 39 14.18 17.31 -3.08
C ARG A 39 13.79 16.33 -4.17
N ASN A 40 12.56 16.41 -4.63
CA ASN A 40 12.09 15.56 -5.70
C ASN A 40 12.72 15.99 -7.03
N GLN A 41 13.53 15.11 -7.62
CA GLN A 41 14.23 15.36 -8.87
C GLN A 41 13.46 14.81 -10.08
N ASN A 42 12.73 13.69 -9.95
CA ASN A 42 12.14 12.98 -11.08
C ASN A 42 10.71 12.51 -10.83
N SER A 43 10.51 11.63 -9.85
CA SER A 43 9.20 11.06 -9.57
C SER A 43 9.21 10.40 -8.20
N LEU A 44 8.02 10.26 -7.64
CA LEU A 44 7.80 9.60 -6.38
C LEU A 44 6.61 8.66 -6.51
N GLN A 45 6.72 7.48 -5.90
CA GLN A 45 5.67 6.48 -5.87
C GLN A 45 5.49 5.90 -4.47
N ALA A 46 4.29 6.08 -3.91
CA ALA A 46 3.86 5.38 -2.71
C ALA A 46 3.30 4.00 -3.10
N GLU A 47 3.74 2.98 -2.41
CA GLU A 47 3.36 1.58 -2.63
C GLU A 47 2.98 0.93 -1.31
N CYS A 48 2.04 0.00 -1.36
CA CYS A 48 1.66 -0.84 -0.23
C CYS A 48 1.97 -2.29 -0.57
N THR A 49 2.82 -2.94 0.20
CA THR A 49 2.91 -4.40 0.22
C THR A 49 1.77 -4.93 1.07
N CYS A 50 0.89 -5.72 0.45
CA CYS A 50 -0.20 -6.40 1.12
C CYS A 50 0.18 -7.86 1.33
N GLU A 51 0.24 -8.29 2.59
CA GLU A 51 0.51 -9.66 3.00
C GLU A 51 -0.74 -10.23 3.66
N PHE A 52 -1.33 -11.24 3.04
CA PHE A 52 -2.55 -11.89 3.50
C PHE A 52 -2.21 -13.26 4.06
N ASP A 53 -2.67 -13.52 5.28
CA ASP A 53 -2.37 -14.76 5.99
C ASP A 53 -3.65 -15.45 6.49
N SER A 54 -3.62 -16.77 6.49
CA SER A 54 -4.54 -17.62 7.26
C SER A 54 -3.93 -17.92 8.63
N LEU A 55 -4.69 -18.61 9.51
CA LEU A 55 -4.18 -19.00 10.83
C LEU A 55 -2.93 -19.91 10.74
N ASP A 56 -2.83 -20.72 9.70
CA ASP A 56 -1.84 -21.79 9.61
C ASP A 56 -0.76 -21.54 8.53
N ALA A 57 -0.99 -20.61 7.60
CA ALA A 57 -0.08 -20.36 6.48
C ALA A 57 -0.29 -18.97 5.84
N SER A 58 0.76 -18.47 5.19
CA SER A 58 0.64 -17.31 4.30
C SER A 58 -0.18 -17.64 3.06
N CYS A 59 -1.07 -16.72 2.67
CA CYS A 59 -1.99 -16.88 1.54
C CYS A 59 -1.59 -16.08 0.30
N SER A 60 -0.99 -14.89 0.42
CA SER A 60 -0.51 -14.10 -0.73
C SER A 60 0.28 -12.89 -0.28
N ARG A 61 1.26 -12.46 -1.09
CA ARG A 61 2.00 -11.23 -0.83
C ARG A 61 2.32 -10.48 -2.11
N PHE A 62 1.64 -9.37 -2.33
CA PHE A 62 1.82 -8.56 -3.52
C PHE A 62 1.83 -7.08 -3.21
N ASN A 63 2.39 -6.29 -4.13
CA ASN A 63 2.38 -4.85 -4.01
C ASN A 63 1.24 -4.17 -4.78
N VAL A 64 0.77 -3.06 -4.24
CA VAL A 64 -0.28 -2.21 -4.78
C VAL A 64 0.22 -0.77 -4.84
N PRO A 65 0.21 -0.11 -6.01
CA PRO A 65 0.51 1.32 -6.08
C PRO A 65 -0.60 2.11 -5.36
N VAL A 66 -0.21 2.96 -4.42
CA VAL A 66 -1.13 3.80 -3.63
C VAL A 66 -1.21 5.20 -4.20
N GLY A 67 -0.18 5.64 -4.91
CA GLY A 67 -0.17 6.92 -5.61
C GLY A 67 1.24 7.35 -5.94
N GLY A 68 1.36 8.54 -6.52
CA GLY A 68 2.65 9.07 -6.92
C GLY A 68 2.49 10.21 -7.91
N TRP A 69 3.60 10.84 -8.24
CA TRP A 69 3.64 11.85 -9.29
C TRP A 69 4.98 11.86 -10.01
N ILE A 70 4.96 12.32 -11.25
CA ILE A 70 6.14 12.54 -12.08
C ILE A 70 6.38 14.06 -12.13
N THR A 71 7.59 14.47 -11.78
CA THR A 71 8.05 15.83 -11.97
C THR A 71 8.52 15.98 -13.41
N THR A 72 8.02 17.02 -14.10
CA THR A 72 8.44 17.37 -15.46
C THR A 72 9.29 18.64 -15.48
N GLY A 73 9.63 19.18 -14.31
CA GLY A 73 10.43 20.38 -14.14
C GLY A 73 11.92 20.10 -14.22
N LYS A 74 12.69 21.04 -14.77
CA LYS A 74 14.16 20.96 -14.84
C LYS A 74 14.85 21.17 -13.49
N GLU A 75 14.15 21.73 -12.51
CA GLU A 75 14.70 22.05 -11.20
C GLU A 75 14.08 21.18 -10.11
N PRO A 76 14.90 20.61 -9.20
CA PRO A 76 14.41 19.88 -8.05
C PRO A 76 13.46 20.74 -7.23
N ARG A 77 12.32 20.19 -6.82
CA ARG A 77 11.37 20.87 -5.93
C ARG A 77 11.42 20.23 -4.55
N THR A 78 11.56 21.06 -3.53
CA THR A 78 11.43 20.61 -2.14
C THR A 78 9.97 20.29 -1.87
N ILE A 79 9.72 19.13 -1.24
CA ILE A 79 8.41 18.78 -0.70
C ILE A 79 8.42 19.19 0.78
N GLU A 80 7.64 20.22 1.12
CA GLU A 80 7.66 20.85 2.45
C GLU A 80 6.47 20.47 3.33
N SER A 81 5.49 19.75 2.77
CA SER A 81 4.25 19.39 3.46
C SER A 81 4.09 17.87 3.53
N ASP A 82 3.31 17.42 4.50
CA ASP A 82 2.81 16.05 4.51
C ASP A 82 1.85 15.84 3.34
N HIS A 83 1.93 14.67 2.70
CA HIS A 83 1.07 14.31 1.58
C HIS A 83 0.27 13.05 1.88
N VAL A 84 -1.00 13.07 1.47
CA VAL A 84 -1.89 11.91 1.53
C VAL A 84 -1.86 11.19 0.18
N PHE A 85 -1.52 9.91 0.19
CA PHE A 85 -1.63 9.00 -0.94
C PHE A 85 -2.82 8.09 -0.74
N ILE A 86 -3.70 8.00 -1.74
CA ILE A 86 -4.92 7.20 -1.69
C ILE A 86 -4.96 6.26 -2.89
N GLY A 87 -5.00 4.96 -2.61
CA GLY A 87 -5.10 3.90 -3.60
C GLY A 87 -6.35 3.06 -3.41
N TYR A 88 -6.68 2.28 -4.43
CA TYR A 88 -7.75 1.30 -4.36
C TYR A 88 -7.35 0.03 -5.11
N ILE A 89 -7.63 -1.12 -4.51
CA ILE A 89 -7.52 -2.42 -5.17
C ILE A 89 -8.85 -3.17 -5.06
N SER A 90 -9.39 -3.58 -6.21
CA SER A 90 -10.64 -4.34 -6.26
C SER A 90 -10.45 -5.76 -5.77
N LEU A 91 -11.53 -6.37 -5.27
CA LEU A 91 -11.55 -7.78 -4.89
C LEU A 91 -11.10 -8.67 -6.05
N SER A 92 -11.56 -8.40 -7.28
CA SER A 92 -11.15 -9.16 -8.47
C SER A 92 -9.64 -9.16 -8.70
N ASN A 93 -8.95 -8.04 -8.44
CA ASN A 93 -7.51 -7.95 -8.56
C ASN A 93 -6.79 -8.65 -7.40
N ILE A 94 -7.35 -8.59 -6.18
CA ILE A 94 -6.83 -9.33 -5.03
C ILE A 94 -6.90 -10.83 -5.31
N THR A 95 -8.08 -11.34 -5.71
CA THR A 95 -8.29 -12.76 -6.02
C THR A 95 -7.38 -13.23 -7.13
N LYS A 96 -7.23 -12.45 -8.21
CA LYS A 96 -6.31 -12.79 -9.31
C LYS A 96 -4.87 -12.94 -8.83
N ARG A 97 -4.38 -12.02 -8.00
CA ARG A 97 -3.01 -12.09 -7.45
C ARG A 97 -2.84 -13.25 -6.48
N GLN A 98 -3.86 -13.56 -5.69
CA GLN A 98 -3.89 -14.74 -4.82
C GLN A 98 -3.80 -16.05 -5.62
N GLU A 99 -4.52 -16.15 -6.74
CA GLU A 99 -4.48 -17.33 -7.63
C GLU A 99 -3.14 -17.47 -8.36
N GLU A 100 -2.46 -16.37 -8.70
CA GLU A 100 -1.15 -16.37 -9.34
C GLU A 100 -0.03 -16.84 -8.40
N GLU A 101 -0.08 -16.44 -7.12
CA GLU A 101 0.99 -16.75 -6.16
C GLU A 101 0.74 -18.01 -5.30
N PHE A 102 -0.52 -18.39 -5.05
CA PHE A 102 -0.85 -19.44 -4.08
C PHE A 102 -1.94 -20.42 -4.55
N LYS A 103 -2.04 -21.54 -3.83
CA LYS A 103 -3.00 -22.61 -4.13
C LYS A 103 -4.43 -22.11 -3.93
N ARG A 104 -5.30 -22.46 -4.89
CA ARG A 104 -6.77 -22.32 -4.76
C ARG A 104 -7.25 -22.80 -3.38
N GLY A 105 -8.02 -21.95 -2.69
CA GLY A 105 -8.72 -22.29 -1.44
C GLY A 105 -8.14 -21.68 -0.16
N CYS A 106 -7.08 -20.86 -0.20
CA CYS A 106 -6.64 -20.11 0.97
C CYS A 106 -7.62 -18.96 1.25
N VAL A 107 -8.25 -18.96 2.42
CA VAL A 107 -9.11 -17.86 2.87
C VAL A 107 -8.36 -17.09 3.96
N PRO A 108 -7.80 -15.91 3.63
CA PRO A 108 -7.03 -15.16 4.61
C PRO A 108 -7.94 -14.58 5.68
N THR A 109 -7.43 -14.61 6.91
CA THR A 109 -8.09 -14.12 8.13
C THR A 109 -7.40 -12.88 8.69
N ARG A 110 -6.18 -12.60 8.20
CA ARG A 110 -5.34 -11.48 8.61
C ARG A 110 -4.75 -10.81 7.38
N VAL A 111 -4.50 -9.52 7.50
CA VAL A 111 -3.74 -8.75 6.53
C VAL A 111 -2.75 -7.85 7.24
N SER A 112 -1.51 -7.82 6.73
CA SER A 112 -0.50 -6.83 7.04
C SER A 112 -0.33 -5.92 5.83
N LEU A 113 -0.49 -4.62 6.05
CA LEU A 113 -0.35 -3.58 5.02
C LEU A 113 0.89 -2.77 5.35
N ARG A 114 1.93 -2.87 4.52
CA ARG A 114 3.18 -2.13 4.70
C ARG A 114 3.33 -1.09 3.61
N PHE A 115 3.38 0.17 4.00
CA PHE A 115 3.56 1.31 3.12
C PHE A 115 5.02 1.70 3.03
N LEU A 116 5.45 2.04 1.81
CA LEU A 116 6.77 2.57 1.53
C LEU A 116 6.67 3.59 0.40
N VAL A 117 7.69 4.44 0.30
CA VAL A 117 7.75 5.48 -0.72
C VAL A 117 9.07 5.38 -1.45
N LYS A 118 8.99 5.27 -2.77
CA LYS A 118 10.13 5.11 -3.67
C LYS A 118 10.32 6.33 -4.54
N ASP A 119 11.57 6.59 -4.90
CA ASP A 119 11.91 7.56 -5.92
C ASP A 119 11.76 7.00 -7.35
N GLY A 120 12.12 7.80 -8.35
CA GLY A 120 12.05 7.39 -9.76
C GLY A 120 13.02 6.30 -10.18
N THR A 121 13.96 5.90 -9.34
CA THR A 121 14.85 4.76 -9.55
C THR A 121 14.30 3.48 -8.93
N GLY A 122 13.27 3.59 -8.08
CA GLY A 122 12.67 2.48 -7.35
C GLY A 122 13.28 2.25 -5.97
N GLU A 123 14.21 3.10 -5.54
CA GLU A 123 14.82 3.07 -4.21
C GLU A 123 13.94 3.76 -3.17
N GLU A 124 13.92 3.23 -1.94
CA GLU A 124 13.17 3.80 -0.84
C GLU A 124 13.76 5.16 -0.41
N ILE A 125 12.89 6.14 -0.19
CA ILE A 125 13.29 7.50 0.15
C ILE A 125 13.52 7.59 1.66
N ALA A 126 14.78 7.68 2.08
CA ALA A 126 15.16 7.82 3.49
C ALA A 126 14.72 9.16 4.12
N GLN A 127 14.44 10.18 3.30
CA GLN A 127 14.00 11.51 3.74
C GLN A 127 12.48 11.63 3.92
N CYS A 128 11.76 10.51 3.99
CA CYS A 128 10.34 10.51 4.25
C CYS A 128 9.96 9.41 5.24
N GLU A 129 8.82 9.61 5.91
CA GLU A 129 8.26 8.68 6.87
C GLU A 129 6.76 8.58 6.66
N VAL A 130 6.22 7.36 6.75
CA VAL A 130 4.76 7.15 6.81
C VAL A 130 4.31 7.39 8.24
N VAL A 131 3.37 8.32 8.45
CA VAL A 131 2.89 8.76 9.76
C VAL A 131 1.44 8.40 10.01
#